data_AF-A0A959LR36-F1
#
_entry.id   AF-A0A959LR36-F1
#
_cell.length_a   1.000
_cell.length_b   1.000
_cell.length_c   1.000
_cell.angle_alpha   90.00
_cell.angle_beta   90.00
_cell.angle_gamma   90.00
#
_symmetry.space_group_name_H-M   'P 1'
#
loop_
_entity.id
_entity.type
_entity.pdbx_description
1 polymer ?
#
loop_
_entity_poly.entity_id
_entity_poly.type
_entity_poly.pdbx_seq_one_letter_code
_entity_poly.pdbx_strand_id
1 'polypeptide(L)'
;MKNILVGVLIVGVLVLVACNTDKKPSSKIGETVAIEETPDVLEGKNSSYSLTKSRGDLLESLYKEYAENTPEIQELDKQINSLYEKKFDAEKDFHNYNNKNEQYYNVAKARAGQISDSLLADKVKNMIAKSISQYHNRIKEDTTLINQIEKQYNNIDDLYNVFKVVVTIPMIEVYQKNEHPSKKLLENFSDELSETQRSLEKEIEKH
;
A
#
# COMPACT_ATOMS: atom_id res chain seq x y z
N MET A 1 39.11 24.77 64.92
CA MET A 1 40.02 25.94 64.87
C MET A 1 39.85 26.60 63.50
N LYS A 2 39.45 27.89 63.50
CA LYS A 2 39.68 28.99 62.51
C LYS A 2 39.60 28.67 61.00
N ASN A 3 38.97 29.41 60.08
CA ASN A 3 38.23 30.69 59.96
C ASN A 3 37.57 30.61 58.54
N ILE A 4 36.28 30.89 58.30
CA ILE A 4 35.63 32.18 57.95
C ILE A 4 36.35 33.05 56.90
N LEU A 5 35.72 33.17 55.71
CA LEU A 5 35.58 34.38 54.86
C LEU A 5 34.51 34.01 53.79
N VAL A 6 33.22 34.30 53.92
CA VAL A 6 32.44 35.57 53.87
C VAL A 6 32.60 36.37 52.56
N GLY A 7 31.44 36.55 51.90
CA GLY A 7 31.17 37.52 50.82
C GLY A 7 30.31 36.89 49.72
N VAL A 8 29.04 36.51 49.95
CA VAL A 8 27.83 37.36 49.86
C VAL A 8 27.84 38.31 48.65
N LEU A 9 26.98 38.08 47.66
CA LEU A 9 25.86 38.99 47.33
C LEU A 9 24.97 38.46 46.17
N ILE A 10 23.68 38.28 46.52
CA ILE A 10 22.47 38.74 45.78
C ILE A 10 22.18 38.07 44.42
N VAL A 11 21.25 37.11 44.36
CA VAL A 11 19.77 37.27 44.22
C VAL A 11 19.35 37.85 42.86
N GLY A 12 18.54 37.06 42.13
CA GLY A 12 17.81 37.44 40.92
C GLY A 12 17.26 36.17 40.25
N VAL A 13 16.21 35.56 40.80
CA VAL A 13 14.81 35.68 40.34
C VAL A 13 14.60 35.19 38.90
N LEU A 14 13.87 34.07 38.82
CA LEU A 14 12.97 33.61 37.75
C LEU A 14 13.12 34.22 36.36
N VAL A 15 13.39 33.37 35.35
CA VAL A 15 12.43 33.17 34.24
C VAL A 15 12.45 31.69 33.83
N LEU A 16 11.27 31.08 33.89
CA LEU A 16 10.93 29.81 33.27
C LEU A 16 11.15 29.90 31.76
N VAL A 17 12.18 29.24 31.23
CA VAL A 17 12.27 28.96 29.79
C VAL A 17 11.75 27.54 29.57
N ALA A 18 10.44 27.40 29.70
CA ALA A 18 9.69 26.33 29.04
C ALA A 18 9.24 26.86 27.67
N CYS A 19 10.14 26.81 26.69
CA CYS A 19 9.72 26.84 25.30
C CYS A 19 9.50 25.39 24.87
N ASN A 20 8.29 24.89 25.09
CA ASN A 20 7.70 23.87 24.23
C ASN A 20 7.62 24.46 22.83
N THR A 21 8.64 24.24 22.01
CA THR A 21 8.45 24.25 20.55
C THR A 21 7.79 22.93 20.17
N ASP A 22 6.50 22.82 20.44
CA ASP A 22 5.61 22.03 19.59
C ASP A 22 5.52 22.77 18.24
N LYS A 23 6.61 22.71 17.47
CA LYS A 23 6.48 22.86 16.02
C LYS A 23 5.71 21.64 15.58
N LYS A 24 4.38 21.73 15.62
CA LYS A 24 3.53 20.90 14.77
C LYS A 24 4.16 20.98 13.38
N PRO A 25 4.65 19.87 12.80
CA PRO A 25 4.97 19.90 11.39
C PRO A 25 3.63 20.24 10.71
N SER A 26 3.54 21.44 10.14
CA SER A 26 2.51 21.74 9.15
C SER A 26 2.84 20.89 7.93
N SER A 27 2.53 19.60 8.02
CA SER A 27 2.38 18.73 6.88
C SER A 27 1.16 19.26 6.13
N LYS A 28 1.40 20.20 5.21
CA LYS A 28 0.46 20.46 4.12
C LYS A 28 0.50 19.25 3.19
N ILE A 29 -0.12 18.16 3.63
CA ILE A 29 -0.60 17.09 2.76
C ILE A 29 -2.11 17.22 2.82
N GLY A 30 -2.74 17.52 1.67
CA GLY A 30 -4.19 17.57 1.52
C GLY A 30 -4.82 18.84 2.05
N GLU A 31 -4.94 19.86 1.20
CA GLU A 31 -6.13 20.70 1.24
C GLU A 31 -7.27 19.81 0.74
N THR A 32 -7.84 19.01 1.64
CA THR A 32 -8.93 18.08 1.35
C THR A 32 -10.14 18.91 0.95
N VAL A 33 -10.65 18.72 -0.27
CA VAL A 33 -12.03 19.07 -0.62
C VAL A 33 -12.90 18.58 0.53
N ALA A 34 -13.69 19.46 1.14
CA ALA A 34 -14.53 19.10 2.27
C ALA A 34 -15.58 18.10 1.77
N ILE A 35 -15.38 16.82 2.09
CA ILE A 35 -16.35 15.76 1.81
C ILE A 35 -17.37 15.83 2.95
N GLU A 36 -18.51 16.46 2.68
CA GLU A 36 -19.59 16.61 3.68
C GLU A 36 -20.74 15.62 3.46
N GLU A 37 -20.94 15.17 2.22
CA GLU A 37 -22.00 14.25 1.84
C GLU A 37 -21.50 12.79 1.82
N THR A 38 -22.40 11.86 2.12
CA THR A 38 -22.11 10.44 2.09
C THR A 38 -21.80 10.03 0.64
N PRO A 39 -20.70 9.30 0.37
CA PRO A 39 -20.40 8.84 -0.97
C PRO A 39 -21.53 8.02 -1.60
N ASP A 40 -21.82 8.25 -2.88
CA ASP A 40 -22.90 7.61 -3.63
C ASP A 40 -22.77 6.07 -3.61
N VAL A 41 -21.53 5.57 -3.66
CA VAL A 41 -21.20 4.14 -3.57
C VAL A 41 -21.65 3.52 -2.24
N LEU A 42 -21.79 4.32 -1.18
CA LEU A 42 -22.16 3.88 0.18
C LEU A 42 -23.64 4.10 0.52
N GLU A 43 -24.35 5.00 -0.15
CA GLU A 43 -25.74 5.35 0.19
C GLU A 43 -26.77 4.24 -0.09
N GLY A 44 -26.42 3.24 -0.90
CA GLY A 44 -27.30 2.09 -1.20
C GLY A 44 -28.64 2.44 -1.86
N LYS A 45 -28.87 3.72 -2.18
CA LYS A 45 -30.09 4.27 -2.77
C LYS A 45 -29.83 4.65 -4.23
N ASN A 46 -30.29 3.80 -5.15
CA ASN A 46 -30.59 4.18 -6.54
C ASN A 46 -29.47 4.78 -7.41
N SER A 47 -28.23 4.31 -7.32
CA SER A 47 -27.25 4.52 -8.39
C SER A 47 -27.09 3.22 -9.21
N SER A 48 -26.64 3.33 -10.46
CA SER A 48 -26.31 2.22 -11.36
C SER A 48 -25.34 1.17 -10.75
N TYR A 49 -24.76 1.51 -9.59
CA TYR A 49 -23.98 0.69 -8.67
C TYR A 49 -24.84 0.12 -7.52
N SER A 50 -25.88 -0.66 -7.86
CA SER A 50 -26.58 -1.48 -6.85
C SER A 50 -25.57 -2.33 -6.07
N LEU A 51 -25.74 -2.41 -4.75
CA LEU A 51 -25.02 -3.29 -3.81
C LEU A 51 -25.03 -4.77 -4.22
N THR A 52 -25.84 -5.17 -5.21
CA THR A 52 -25.79 -6.50 -5.83
C THR A 52 -24.67 -6.70 -6.86
N LYS A 53 -24.02 -5.62 -7.34
CA LYS A 53 -22.80 -5.65 -8.17
C LYS A 53 -21.52 -5.49 -7.35
N SER A 54 -21.61 -5.00 -6.12
CA SER A 54 -20.46 -4.84 -5.21
C SER A 54 -20.12 -6.14 -4.48
N ARG A 55 -19.67 -7.14 -5.25
CA ARG A 55 -18.66 -8.09 -4.76
C ARG A 55 -17.25 -7.60 -5.12
N GLY A 56 -17.10 -6.31 -5.37
CA GLY A 56 -15.86 -5.65 -5.77
C GLY A 56 -15.16 -4.99 -4.58
N ASP A 57 -13.94 -4.52 -4.83
CA ASP A 57 -13.15 -3.76 -3.89
C ASP A 57 -13.82 -2.40 -3.58
N LEU A 58 -14.30 -2.24 -2.35
CA LEU A 58 -14.97 -1.01 -1.91
C LEU A 58 -14.03 0.19 -1.92
N LEU A 59 -12.76 -0.01 -1.59
CA LEU A 59 -11.75 1.04 -1.64
C LEU A 59 -11.58 1.55 -3.07
N GLU A 60 -11.52 0.64 -4.04
CA GLU A 60 -11.43 1.01 -5.46
C GLU A 60 -12.68 1.76 -5.93
N SER A 61 -13.85 1.42 -5.40
CA SER A 61 -15.10 2.09 -5.77
C SER A 61 -15.17 3.51 -5.21
N LEU A 62 -14.79 3.70 -3.94
CA LEU A 62 -14.66 5.02 -3.32
C LEU A 62 -13.60 5.88 -4.02
N TYR A 63 -12.47 5.26 -4.37
CA TYR A 63 -11.42 5.94 -5.09
C TYR A 63 -11.87 6.42 -6.47
N LYS A 64 -12.62 5.59 -7.22
CA LYS A 64 -13.18 6.00 -8.52
C LYS A 64 -14.12 7.18 -8.39
N GLU A 65 -15.02 7.17 -7.41
CA GLU A 65 -15.91 8.30 -7.15
C GLU A 65 -15.11 9.58 -6.82
N TYR A 66 -14.03 9.46 -6.04
CA TYR A 66 -13.11 10.57 -5.77
C TYR A 66 -12.40 11.08 -7.04
N ALA A 67 -11.87 10.17 -7.86
CA ALA A 67 -11.13 10.49 -9.07
C ALA A 67 -12.04 11.08 -10.17
N GLU A 68 -13.28 10.61 -10.31
CA GLU A 68 -14.26 11.14 -11.27
C GLU A 68 -14.53 12.63 -11.08
N ASN A 69 -14.40 13.11 -9.84
CA ASN A 69 -14.62 14.51 -9.47
C ASN A 69 -13.35 15.37 -9.40
N THR A 70 -12.16 14.80 -9.65
CA THR A 70 -10.87 15.49 -9.46
C THR A 70 -9.98 15.39 -10.71
N PRO A 71 -9.98 16.40 -11.61
CA PRO A 71 -9.26 16.35 -12.88
C PRO A 71 -7.75 16.04 -12.77
N GLU A 72 -7.10 16.54 -11.72
CA GLU A 72 -5.68 16.29 -11.45
C GLU A 72 -5.41 14.79 -11.20
N ILE A 73 -6.36 14.10 -10.56
CA ILE A 73 -6.24 12.67 -10.26
C ILE A 73 -6.51 11.84 -11.51
N GLN A 74 -7.46 12.25 -12.35
CA GLN A 74 -7.67 11.61 -13.65
C GLN A 74 -6.43 11.69 -14.55
N GLU A 75 -5.72 12.81 -14.50
CA GLU A 75 -4.47 12.96 -15.25
C GLU A 75 -3.35 12.09 -14.67
N LEU A 76 -3.24 12.01 -13.34
CA LEU A 76 -2.32 11.10 -12.67
C LEU A 76 -2.59 9.64 -13.07
N ASP A 77 -3.86 9.23 -13.12
CA ASP A 77 -4.26 7.87 -13.53
C ASP A 77 -3.85 7.56 -14.96
N LYS A 78 -4.05 8.51 -15.89
CA LYS A 78 -3.58 8.35 -17.27
C LYS A 78 -2.07 8.20 -17.34
N GLN A 79 -1.33 8.96 -16.54
CA GLN A 79 0.13 8.86 -16.51
C GLN A 79 0.59 7.50 -15.98
N ILE A 80 0.03 7.03 -14.87
CA ILE A 80 0.36 5.72 -14.27
C ILE A 80 0.01 4.59 -15.25
N ASN A 81 -1.17 4.62 -15.86
CA ASN A 81 -1.57 3.62 -16.85
C ASN A 81 -0.66 3.63 -18.09
N SER A 82 -0.27 4.82 -18.57
CA SER A 82 0.68 4.94 -19.69
C SER A 82 2.06 4.38 -19.35
N LEU A 83 2.51 4.51 -18.10
CA LEU A 83 3.76 3.89 -17.67
C LEU A 83 3.65 2.36 -17.73
N TYR A 84 2.56 1.75 -17.25
CA TYR A 84 2.38 0.30 -17.33
C TYR A 84 2.46 -0.25 -18.75
N GLU A 85 1.86 0.44 -19.73
CA GLU A 85 1.97 0.07 -21.15
C GLU A 85 3.43 0.21 -21.65
N LYS A 86 4.08 1.34 -21.37
CA LYS A 86 5.46 1.61 -21.82
C LYS A 86 6.50 0.67 -21.20
N LYS A 87 6.29 0.19 -19.96
CA LYS A 87 7.17 -0.78 -19.31
C LYS A 87 7.34 -2.03 -20.15
N PHE A 88 6.21 -2.58 -20.59
CA PHE A 88 6.19 -3.81 -21.36
C PHE A 88 7.01 -3.67 -22.64
N ASP A 89 6.81 -2.58 -23.38
CA ASP A 89 7.53 -2.32 -24.62
C ASP A 89 9.02 -2.07 -24.39
N ALA A 90 9.39 -1.33 -23.33
CA ALA A 90 10.78 -1.01 -23.02
C ALA A 90 11.62 -2.25 -22.68
N GLU A 91 11.03 -3.25 -22.04
CA GLU A 91 11.76 -4.46 -21.61
C GLU A 91 11.68 -5.62 -22.62
N LYS A 92 10.73 -5.56 -23.57
CA LYS A 92 10.40 -6.67 -24.47
C LYS A 92 11.60 -7.21 -25.25
N ASP A 93 12.39 -6.33 -25.87
CA ASP A 93 13.49 -6.74 -26.74
C ASP A 93 14.62 -7.38 -25.93
N PHE A 94 14.93 -6.82 -24.75
CA PHE A 94 15.91 -7.41 -23.85
C PHE A 94 15.44 -8.78 -23.35
N HIS A 95 14.19 -8.91 -22.89
CA HIS A 95 13.66 -10.20 -22.43
C HIS A 95 13.72 -11.24 -23.54
N ASN A 96 13.35 -10.88 -24.76
CA ASN A 96 13.46 -11.77 -25.93
C ASN A 96 14.91 -12.18 -26.23
N TYR A 97 15.83 -11.22 -26.18
CA TYR A 97 17.26 -11.48 -26.35
C TYR A 97 17.80 -12.42 -25.27
N ASN A 98 17.49 -12.15 -24.00
CA ASN A 98 17.92 -12.92 -22.85
C ASN A 98 17.36 -14.34 -22.88
N ASN A 99 16.06 -14.48 -23.14
CA ASN A 99 15.40 -15.77 -23.24
C ASN A 99 16.02 -16.68 -24.32
N LYS A 100 16.39 -16.13 -25.48
CA LYS A 100 17.06 -16.92 -26.53
C LYS A 100 18.45 -17.42 -26.10
N ASN A 101 19.22 -16.59 -25.41
CA ASN A 101 20.53 -16.98 -24.89
C ASN A 101 20.40 -18.06 -23.81
N GLU A 102 19.48 -17.90 -22.87
CA GLU A 102 19.20 -18.89 -21.83
C GLU A 102 18.74 -20.23 -22.42
N GLN A 103 17.82 -20.20 -23.40
CA GLN A 103 17.40 -21.39 -24.12
C GLN A 103 18.58 -22.11 -24.79
N TYR A 104 19.44 -21.38 -25.50
CA TYR A 104 20.63 -21.95 -26.12
C TYR A 104 21.55 -22.61 -25.08
N TYR A 105 21.87 -21.92 -23.98
CA TYR A 105 22.78 -22.46 -22.97
C TYR A 105 22.20 -23.67 -22.24
N ASN A 106 20.89 -23.69 -21.99
CA ASN A 106 20.21 -24.85 -21.42
C ASN A 106 20.32 -26.08 -22.34
N VAL A 107 20.09 -25.91 -23.64
CA VAL A 107 20.26 -26.99 -24.63
C VAL A 107 21.72 -27.41 -24.73
N ALA A 108 22.65 -26.46 -24.83
CA ALA A 108 24.08 -26.74 -24.95
C ALA A 108 24.62 -27.54 -23.75
N LYS A 109 24.23 -27.17 -22.52
CA LYS A 109 24.57 -27.93 -21.30
C LYS A 109 24.03 -29.35 -21.35
N ALA A 110 22.77 -29.52 -21.74
CA ALA A 110 22.15 -30.84 -21.85
C ALA A 110 22.89 -31.72 -22.87
N ARG A 111 23.24 -31.18 -24.05
CA ARG A 111 24.02 -31.88 -25.07
C ARG A 111 25.43 -32.23 -24.61
N ALA A 112 26.10 -31.32 -23.91
CA ALA A 112 27.41 -31.60 -23.33
C ALA A 112 27.36 -32.73 -22.28
N GLY A 113 26.25 -32.86 -21.55
CA GLY A 113 25.99 -33.97 -20.63
C GLY A 113 25.75 -35.33 -21.29
N GLN A 114 25.44 -35.35 -22.60
CA GLN A 114 25.22 -36.58 -23.37
C GLN A 114 26.50 -37.12 -24.03
N ILE A 115 27.61 -36.39 -23.95
CA ILE A 115 28.89 -36.82 -24.53
C ILE A 115 29.47 -37.97 -23.69
N SER A 116 29.75 -39.11 -24.33
CA SER A 116 30.22 -40.32 -23.65
C SER A 116 31.70 -40.26 -23.23
N ASP A 117 32.54 -39.57 -24.01
CA ASP A 117 33.92 -39.29 -23.62
C ASP A 117 33.92 -38.21 -22.53
N SER A 118 34.30 -38.60 -21.31
CA SER A 118 34.27 -37.73 -20.14
C SER A 118 35.21 -36.53 -20.24
N LEU A 119 36.41 -36.73 -20.80
CA LEU A 119 37.40 -35.66 -20.97
C LEU A 119 36.91 -34.64 -21.99
N LEU A 120 36.32 -35.12 -23.09
CA LEU A 120 35.68 -34.25 -24.08
C LEU A 120 34.46 -33.53 -23.51
N ALA A 121 33.60 -34.23 -22.77
CA ALA A 121 32.43 -33.65 -22.12
C ALA A 121 32.82 -32.50 -21.18
N ASP A 122 33.84 -32.70 -20.35
CA ASP A 122 34.31 -31.69 -19.40
C ASP A 122 34.94 -30.49 -20.10
N LYS A 123 35.70 -30.72 -21.18
CA LYS A 123 36.22 -29.65 -22.02
C LYS A 123 35.11 -28.78 -22.61
N VAL A 124 34.05 -29.41 -23.15
CA VAL A 124 32.90 -28.69 -23.72
C VAL A 124 32.12 -27.94 -22.64
N LYS A 125 31.86 -28.56 -21.48
CA LYS A 125 31.20 -27.90 -20.33
C LYS A 125 31.97 -26.66 -19.88
N ASN A 126 33.30 -26.73 -19.81
CA ASN A 126 34.14 -25.58 -19.44
C ASN A 126 34.06 -24.45 -20.48
N MET A 127 34.02 -24.79 -21.78
CA MET A 127 33.81 -23.79 -22.84
C MET A 127 32.45 -23.11 -22.71
N ILE A 128 31.39 -23.88 -22.46
CA ILE A 128 30.03 -23.35 -22.24
C ILE A 128 30.01 -22.45 -21.00
N ALA A 129 30.59 -22.87 -19.88
CA ALA A 129 30.64 -22.08 -18.66
C ALA A 129 31.37 -20.74 -18.87
N LYS A 130 32.48 -20.75 -19.60
CA LYS A 130 33.20 -19.52 -19.98
C LYS A 130 32.33 -18.59 -20.84
N SER A 131 31.61 -19.13 -21.82
CA SER A 131 30.69 -18.37 -22.67
C SER A 131 29.55 -17.73 -21.87
N ILE A 132 28.95 -18.48 -20.93
CA ILE A 132 27.91 -17.98 -20.03
C ILE A 132 28.44 -16.84 -19.17
N SER A 133 29.63 -16.99 -18.59
CA SER A 133 30.25 -15.93 -17.78
C SER A 133 30.48 -14.66 -18.61
N GLN A 134 30.96 -14.79 -19.85
CA GLN A 134 31.12 -13.67 -20.76
C GLN A 134 29.77 -13.02 -21.11
N TYR A 135 28.75 -13.83 -21.33
CA TYR A 135 27.40 -13.36 -21.61
C TYR A 135 26.83 -12.55 -20.44
N HIS A 136 26.87 -13.08 -19.21
CA HIS A 136 26.42 -12.36 -18.01
C HIS A 136 27.16 -11.04 -17.81
N ASN A 137 28.46 -11.00 -18.11
CA ASN A 137 29.22 -9.75 -18.05
C ASN A 137 28.75 -8.74 -19.11
N ARG A 138 28.32 -9.17 -20.30
CA ARG A 138 27.81 -8.28 -21.36
C ARG A 138 26.46 -7.66 -20.99
N ILE A 139 25.56 -8.43 -20.39
CA ILE A 139 24.20 -7.98 -20.05
C ILE A 139 24.09 -7.35 -18.65
N LYS A 140 25.21 -7.16 -17.95
CA LYS A 140 25.20 -6.73 -16.55
C LYS A 140 24.55 -5.35 -16.38
N GLU A 141 24.87 -4.41 -17.27
CA GLU A 141 24.32 -3.06 -17.24
C GLU A 141 22.81 -3.07 -17.55
N ASP A 142 22.41 -3.79 -18.60
CA ASP A 142 20.99 -3.96 -18.96
C ASP A 142 20.18 -4.56 -17.80
N THR A 143 20.68 -5.63 -17.19
CA THR A 143 20.03 -6.29 -16.04
C THR A 143 19.92 -5.35 -14.84
N THR A 144 20.96 -4.53 -14.60
CA THR A 144 20.94 -3.53 -13.53
C THR A 144 19.86 -2.48 -13.79
N LEU A 145 19.76 -2.00 -15.03
CA LEU A 145 18.76 -1.01 -15.42
C LEU A 145 17.33 -1.56 -15.33
N ILE A 146 17.10 -2.80 -15.78
CA ILE A 146 15.79 -3.46 -15.66
C ILE A 146 15.37 -3.60 -14.20
N ASN A 147 16.27 -4.04 -13.32
CA ASN A 147 15.98 -4.14 -11.89
C ASN A 147 15.68 -2.76 -11.27
N GLN A 148 16.33 -1.70 -11.73
CA GLN A 148 16.05 -0.33 -11.30
C GLN A 148 14.68 0.17 -11.79
N ILE A 149 14.30 -0.17 -13.02
CA ILE A 149 12.99 0.13 -13.59
C ILE A 149 11.92 -0.61 -12.78
N GLU A 150 12.06 -1.90 -12.56
CA GLU A 150 11.13 -2.72 -11.76
C GLU A 150 10.93 -2.15 -10.36
N LYS A 151 12.03 -1.78 -9.67
CA LYS A 151 11.95 -1.16 -8.35
C LYS A 151 11.17 0.17 -8.36
N GLN A 152 11.37 1.00 -9.39
CA GLN A 152 10.64 2.26 -9.53
C GLN A 152 9.15 2.03 -9.79
N TYR A 153 8.80 1.05 -10.63
CA TYR A 153 7.40 0.66 -10.84
C TYR A 153 6.73 0.18 -9.56
N ASN A 154 7.38 -0.72 -8.80
CA ASN A 154 6.83 -1.21 -7.54
C ASN A 154 6.62 -0.06 -6.55
N ASN A 155 7.56 0.88 -6.47
CA ASN A 155 7.41 2.05 -5.62
C ASN A 155 6.26 2.98 -6.07
N ILE A 156 6.03 3.13 -7.38
CA ILE A 156 4.88 3.89 -7.89
C ILE A 156 3.58 3.18 -7.51
N ASP A 157 3.50 1.86 -7.67
CA ASP A 157 2.31 1.08 -7.32
C ASP A 157 2.02 1.15 -5.81
N ASP A 158 3.03 0.97 -4.96
CA ASP A 158 2.91 1.12 -3.50
C ASP A 158 2.39 2.52 -3.12
N LEU A 159 2.99 3.58 -3.69
CA LEU A 159 2.57 4.96 -3.43
C LEU A 159 1.15 5.23 -3.92
N TYR A 160 0.76 4.66 -5.07
CA TYR A 160 -0.57 4.81 -5.62
C TYR A 160 -1.61 4.09 -4.75
N ASN A 161 -1.30 2.88 -4.27
CA ASN A 161 -2.16 2.17 -3.32
C ASN A 161 -2.32 2.93 -2.00
N VAL A 162 -1.22 3.48 -1.45
CA VAL A 162 -1.28 4.36 -0.27
C VAL A 162 -2.14 5.59 -0.54
N PHE A 163 -1.98 6.22 -1.71
CA PHE A 163 -2.77 7.38 -2.10
C PHE A 163 -4.27 7.06 -2.11
N LYS A 164 -4.68 5.95 -2.75
CA LYS A 164 -6.08 5.50 -2.77
C LYS A 164 -6.65 5.32 -1.36
N VAL A 165 -5.90 4.69 -0.45
CA VAL A 165 -6.30 4.55 0.96
C VAL A 165 -6.48 5.93 1.60
N VAL A 166 -5.48 6.80 1.50
CA VAL A 166 -5.49 8.10 2.18
C VAL A 166 -6.64 8.99 1.73
N VAL A 167 -6.95 9.02 0.42
CA VAL A 167 -8.03 9.87 -0.09
C VAL A 167 -9.43 9.32 0.21
N THR A 168 -9.56 8.01 0.45
CA THR A 168 -10.85 7.38 0.74
C THR A 168 -11.17 7.26 2.23
N ILE A 169 -10.19 7.46 3.13
CA ILE A 169 -10.43 7.49 4.59
C ILE A 169 -11.50 8.54 4.97
N PRO A 170 -11.41 9.81 4.54
CA PRO A 170 -12.43 10.79 4.91
C PRO A 170 -13.83 10.42 4.39
N MET A 171 -13.91 9.79 3.22
CA MET A 171 -15.17 9.35 2.61
C MET A 171 -15.88 8.30 3.49
N ILE A 172 -15.14 7.29 3.97
CA ILE A 172 -15.73 6.27 4.84
C ILE A 172 -16.04 6.82 6.24
N GLU A 173 -15.26 7.79 6.74
CA GLU A 173 -15.55 8.48 8.01
C GLU A 173 -16.85 9.31 7.94
N VAL A 174 -17.12 9.95 6.80
CA VAL A 174 -18.39 10.67 6.56
C VAL A 174 -19.57 9.70 6.58
N TYR A 175 -19.46 8.56 5.89
CA TYR A 175 -20.49 7.52 5.96
C TYR A 175 -20.68 7.00 7.38
N GLN A 176 -19.60 6.68 8.10
CA GLN A 176 -19.67 6.22 9.48
C GLN A 176 -20.37 7.23 10.38
N LYS A 177 -20.17 8.53 10.15
CA LYS A 177 -20.82 9.60 10.91
C LYS A 177 -22.30 9.77 10.54
N ASN A 178 -22.60 9.82 9.25
CA ASN A 178 -23.93 10.17 8.74
C ASN A 178 -24.91 9.00 8.80
N GLU A 179 -24.42 7.78 8.56
CA GLU A 179 -25.23 6.57 8.44
C GLU A 179 -25.13 5.66 9.69
N HIS A 180 -24.51 6.14 10.79
CA HIS A 180 -24.43 5.37 12.04
C HIS A 180 -25.84 5.01 12.55
N PRO A 181 -26.19 3.71 12.65
CA PRO A 181 -27.52 3.32 13.09
C PRO A 181 -27.77 3.78 14.53
N SER A 182 -28.99 4.27 14.81
CA SER A 182 -29.39 4.54 16.19
C SER A 182 -29.40 3.25 17.00
N LYS A 183 -28.71 3.25 18.14
CA LYS A 183 -28.74 2.12 19.08
C LYS A 183 -30.10 1.88 19.73
N LYS A 184 -31.05 2.80 19.61
CA LYS A 184 -32.36 2.73 20.28
C LYS A 184 -33.14 1.46 19.92
N LEU A 185 -33.07 1.01 18.67
CA LEU A 185 -33.72 -0.24 18.26
C LEU A 185 -33.09 -1.45 18.96
N LEU A 186 -31.77 -1.46 19.10
CA LEU A 186 -31.05 -2.53 19.82
C LEU A 186 -31.34 -2.49 21.32
N GLU A 187 -31.40 -1.29 21.90
CA GLU A 187 -31.76 -1.09 23.31
C GLU A 187 -33.19 -1.59 23.57
N ASN A 188 -34.17 -1.17 22.77
CA ASN A 188 -35.55 -1.63 22.90
C ASN A 188 -35.66 -3.16 22.78
N PHE A 189 -34.98 -3.76 21.80
CA PHE A 189 -34.99 -5.21 21.63
C PHE A 189 -34.31 -5.93 22.80
N SER A 190 -33.23 -5.38 23.35
CA SER A 190 -32.57 -5.90 24.56
C SER A 190 -33.49 -5.86 25.78
N ASP A 191 -34.29 -4.80 25.92
CA ASP A 191 -35.25 -4.67 27.01
C ASP A 191 -36.38 -5.70 26.88
N GLU A 192 -36.95 -5.87 25.68
CA GLU A 192 -37.97 -6.89 25.37
C GLU A 192 -37.46 -8.31 25.69
N LEU A 193 -36.22 -8.62 25.32
CA LEU A 193 -35.58 -9.90 25.66
C LEU A 193 -35.46 -10.09 27.17
N SER A 194 -35.05 -9.05 27.89
CA SER A 194 -34.87 -9.09 29.35
C SER A 194 -36.19 -9.29 30.09
N GLU A 195 -37.27 -8.65 29.64
CA GLU A 195 -38.61 -8.82 30.19
C GLU A 195 -39.16 -10.22 29.93
N THR A 196 -38.94 -10.74 28.72
CA THR A 196 -39.35 -12.09 28.34
C THR A 196 -38.61 -13.12 29.20
N GLN A 197 -37.31 -12.96 29.40
CA GLN A 197 -36.52 -13.84 30.25
C GLN A 197 -37.04 -13.85 31.69
N ARG A 198 -37.26 -12.69 32.31
CA ARG A 198 -37.81 -12.59 33.67
C ARG A 198 -39.20 -13.23 33.78
N SER A 199 -40.01 -13.13 32.73
CA SER A 199 -41.34 -13.74 32.70
C SER A 199 -41.26 -15.26 32.64
N LEU A 200 -40.32 -15.82 31.88
CA LEU A 200 -40.04 -17.27 31.86
C LEU A 200 -39.51 -17.78 33.20
N GLU A 201 -38.55 -17.08 33.81
CA GLU A 201 -38.00 -17.42 35.13
C GLU A 201 -39.11 -17.51 36.19
N LYS A 202 -40.01 -16.51 36.22
CA LYS A 202 -41.18 -16.52 37.12
C LYS A 202 -42.14 -17.67 36.87
N GLU A 203 -42.29 -18.13 35.64
CA GLU A 203 -43.17 -19.26 35.33
C GLU A 203 -42.53 -20.59 35.73
N ILE A 204 -41.21 -20.73 35.57
CA ILE A 204 -40.45 -21.90 36.01
C ILE A 204 -40.52 -22.04 37.55
N GLU A 205 -40.40 -20.94 38.30
CA GLU A 205 -40.48 -20.97 39.78
C GLU A 205 -41.84 -21.43 40.34
N LYS A 206 -42.90 -21.46 39.52
CA LYS A 206 -44.23 -21.94 39.94
C LYS A 206 -44.39 -23.46 39.88
N HIS A 207 -43.46 -24.17 39.25
CA HIS A 207 -43.49 -25.61 39.02
C HIS A 207 -42.34 -26.31 39.72
#